data_AF-A0A7L1RZ02-F1
#
_entry.id   AF-A0A7L1RZ02-F1
#
_cell.length_a   1.000
_cell.length_b   1.000
_cell.length_c   1.000
_cell.angle_alpha   90.00
_cell.angle_beta   90.00
_cell.angle_gamma   90.00
#
_symmetry.space_group_name_H-M   'P 1'
#
loop_
_entity.id
_entity.type
_entity.pdbx_description
1 polymer ?
#
loop_
_entity_poly.entity_id
_entity_poly.type
_entity_poly.pdbx_seq_one_letter_code
_entity_poly.pdbx_strand_id
1 'polypeptide(L)'
;ASRRAALGHGAAALSVGPGSATLRLPEEPRCPALALAQLPAAEARSQLQALVFGMANCIESLERRLEVETLASSCSPEKNSARSQQLFLPDPSPRKSRASGSALPAKRKLPGESLINPGFK
;
A
#
# COMPACT_ATOMS: atom_id res chain seq x y z
N ALA A 1 -25.61 -4.64 0.51
CA ALA A 1 -24.36 -3.88 0.64
C ALA A 1 -24.52 -2.80 1.73
N SER A 2 -23.43 -2.26 2.29
CA SER A 2 -23.54 -1.12 3.23
C SER A 2 -23.86 0.17 2.46
N ARG A 3 -24.51 1.17 3.09
CA ARG A 3 -24.78 2.48 2.46
C ARG A 3 -23.52 3.14 1.86
N ARG A 4 -22.35 2.91 2.48
CA ARG A 4 -21.06 3.37 1.94
C ARG A 4 -20.71 2.72 0.59
N ALA A 5 -20.96 1.43 0.42
CA ALA A 5 -20.73 0.74 -0.85
C ALA A 5 -21.67 1.25 -1.95
N ALA A 6 -22.97 1.40 -1.64
CA ALA A 6 -23.95 1.92 -2.60
C ALA A 6 -23.60 3.35 -3.09
N LEU A 7 -23.05 4.20 -2.21
CA LEU A 7 -22.57 5.53 -2.57
C LEU A 7 -21.26 5.48 -3.37
N GLY A 8 -20.35 4.57 -3.04
CA GLY A 8 -19.06 4.41 -3.73
C GLY A 8 -19.20 3.93 -5.18
N HIS A 9 -20.25 3.17 -5.50
CA HIS A 9 -20.53 2.68 -6.85
C HIS A 9 -21.36 3.64 -7.71
N GLY A 10 -21.75 4.81 -7.19
CA GLY A 10 -22.55 5.79 -7.93
C GLY A 10 -23.97 5.31 -8.25
N ALA A 11 -24.46 4.27 -7.57
CA ALA A 11 -25.77 3.66 -7.83
C ALA A 11 -26.91 4.35 -7.06
N ALA A 12 -26.60 5.33 -6.21
CA ALA A 12 -27.58 6.07 -5.44
C ALA A 12 -28.35 7.06 -6.33
N ALA A 13 -29.68 7.11 -6.20
CA ALA A 13 -30.52 8.05 -6.92
C ALA A 13 -31.32 8.92 -5.93
N LEU A 14 -31.40 10.23 -6.18
CA LEU A 14 -32.15 11.18 -5.35
C LEU A 14 -33.32 11.76 -6.13
N SER A 15 -34.53 11.65 -5.60
CA SER A 15 -35.71 12.36 -6.11
C SER A 15 -36.14 13.43 -5.11
N VAL A 16 -36.35 14.66 -5.57
CA VAL A 16 -36.75 15.80 -4.72
C VAL A 16 -38.18 16.19 -5.04
N GLY A 17 -39.01 16.31 -4.00
CA GLY A 17 -40.39 16.78 -4.09
C GLY A 17 -40.62 18.02 -3.21
N PRO A 18 -41.85 18.54 -3.17
CA PRO A 18 -42.20 19.65 -2.28
C PRO A 18 -41.98 19.26 -0.81
N GLY A 19 -41.04 19.92 -0.13
CA GLY A 19 -40.77 19.74 1.30
C GLY A 19 -40.16 18.38 1.70
N SER A 20 -39.82 17.52 0.74
CA SER A 20 -39.27 16.19 1.01
C SER A 20 -38.36 15.69 -0.11
N ALA A 21 -37.55 14.69 0.18
CA ALA A 21 -36.78 13.98 -0.82
C ALA A 21 -36.77 12.48 -0.52
N THR A 22 -36.44 11.66 -1.51
CA THR A 22 -36.26 10.21 -1.35
C THR A 22 -34.92 9.82 -1.93
N LEU A 23 -34.07 9.19 -1.12
CA LEU A 23 -32.80 8.63 -1.53
C LEU A 23 -32.98 7.12 -1.79
N ARG A 24 -32.76 6.68 -3.01
CA ARG A 24 -32.80 5.27 -3.39
C ARG A 24 -31.40 4.69 -3.43
N LEU A 25 -31.22 3.53 -2.80
CA LEU A 25 -29.98 2.79 -2.68
C LEU A 25 -30.23 1.36 -3.18
N PRO A 26 -30.09 1.09 -4.48
CA PRO A 26 -30.51 -0.20 -5.06
C PRO A 26 -29.72 -1.39 -4.51
N GLU A 27 -28.49 -1.17 -4.03
CA GLU A 27 -27.68 -2.21 -3.40
C GLU A 27 -27.99 -2.45 -1.91
N GLU A 28 -28.97 -1.74 -1.34
CA GLU A 28 -29.41 -1.90 0.04
C GLU A 28 -30.70 -2.73 0.11
N PRO A 29 -30.61 -4.07 0.30
CA PRO A 29 -31.77 -4.96 0.22
C PRO A 29 -32.81 -4.76 1.33
N ARG A 30 -32.43 -4.12 2.45
CA ARG A 30 -33.33 -3.90 3.60
C ARG A 30 -34.09 -2.57 3.52
N CYS A 31 -33.45 -1.53 3.00
CA CYS A 31 -34.03 -0.20 2.88
C CYS A 31 -33.59 0.44 1.54
N PRO A 32 -34.17 0.00 0.41
CA PRO A 32 -33.77 0.51 -0.90
C PRO A 32 -34.22 1.96 -1.14
N ALA A 33 -35.03 2.54 -0.25
CA ALA A 33 -35.49 3.92 -0.30
C ALA A 33 -35.56 4.52 1.11
N LEU A 34 -34.97 5.70 1.28
CA LEU A 34 -34.99 6.49 2.51
C LEU A 34 -35.72 7.81 2.24
N ALA A 35 -36.80 8.05 2.97
CA ALA A 35 -37.47 9.35 2.98
C ALA A 35 -36.63 10.36 3.78
N LEU A 36 -36.49 11.57 3.22
CA LEU A 36 -35.75 12.68 3.79
C LEU A 36 -36.72 13.84 4.00
N ALA A 37 -36.75 14.37 5.21
CA ALA A 37 -37.51 15.56 5.56
C ALA A 37 -36.61 16.80 5.53
N GLN A 38 -37.20 17.95 5.23
CA GLN A 38 -36.49 19.22 5.27
C GLN A 38 -36.22 19.64 6.72
N LEU A 39 -34.97 20.00 7.01
CA LEU A 39 -34.60 20.56 8.31
C LEU A 39 -35.07 22.02 8.45
N PRO A 40 -35.38 22.49 9.66
CA PRO A 40 -35.64 23.90 9.93
C PRO A 40 -34.46 24.78 9.50
N ALA A 41 -34.74 25.99 9.01
CA ALA A 41 -33.70 26.85 8.42
C ALA A 41 -32.56 27.22 9.38
N ALA A 42 -32.82 27.31 10.69
CA ALA A 42 -31.77 27.58 11.68
C ALA A 42 -30.80 26.39 11.82
N GLU A 43 -31.36 25.17 11.94
CA GLU A 43 -30.59 23.93 12.02
C GLU A 43 -29.87 23.61 10.71
N ALA A 44 -30.54 23.80 9.57
CA ALA A 44 -29.92 23.60 8.27
C ALA A 44 -28.66 24.49 8.10
N ARG A 45 -28.69 25.73 8.57
CA ARG A 45 -27.54 26.64 8.49
C ARG A 45 -26.35 26.13 9.30
N SER A 46 -26.56 25.72 10.56
CA SER A 46 -25.49 25.21 11.40
C SER A 46 -24.91 23.91 10.85
N GLN A 47 -25.77 23.00 10.37
CA GLN A 47 -25.35 21.74 9.75
C GLN A 47 -24.55 21.97 8.46
N LEU A 48 -24.97 22.92 7.61
CA LEU A 48 -24.23 23.26 6.39
C LEU A 48 -22.87 23.88 6.69
N GLN A 49 -22.78 24.78 7.67
CA GLN A 49 -21.50 25.34 8.11
C GLN A 49 -20.56 24.24 8.60
N ALA A 50 -21.02 23.38 9.51
CA ALA A 50 -20.24 22.28 10.03
C ALA A 50 -19.79 21.31 8.92
N LEU A 51 -20.67 20.99 7.97
CA LEU A 51 -20.37 20.13 6.84
C LEU A 51 -19.27 20.73 5.96
N VAL A 52 -19.38 22.01 5.59
CA VAL A 52 -18.39 22.68 4.72
C VAL A 52 -17.02 22.73 5.38
N PHE A 53 -16.93 23.15 6.64
CA PHE A 53 -15.66 23.17 7.36
C PHE A 53 -15.09 21.75 7.57
N GLY A 54 -15.95 20.78 7.87
CA GLY A 54 -15.55 19.38 7.99
C GLY A 54 -15.00 18.81 6.69
N MET A 55 -15.64 19.12 5.55
CA MET A 55 -15.16 18.70 4.23
C MET A 55 -13.80 19.32 3.90
N ALA A 56 -13.62 20.62 4.15
CA ALA A 56 -12.34 21.29 3.92
C ALA A 56 -11.20 20.62 4.72
N ASN A 57 -11.43 20.35 6.02
CA ASN A 57 -10.46 19.67 6.87
C ASN A 57 -10.19 18.22 6.42
N CYS A 58 -11.22 17.49 5.98
CA CYS A 58 -11.05 16.15 5.41
C CYS A 58 -10.21 16.17 4.13
N ILE A 59 -10.45 17.13 3.24
CA ILE A 59 -9.68 17.28 1.98
C ILE A 59 -8.22 17.57 2.30
N GLU A 60 -7.92 18.56 3.14
CA GLU A 60 -6.55 18.89 3.55
C GLU A 60 -5.84 17.68 4.18
N SER A 61 -6.53 16.94 5.04
CA SER A 61 -5.98 15.73 5.66
C SER A 61 -5.70 14.62 4.65
N LEU A 62 -6.60 14.43 3.67
CA LEU A 62 -6.43 13.44 2.61
C LEU A 62 -5.27 13.81 1.67
N GLU A 63 -5.15 15.08 1.29
CA GLU A 63 -4.06 15.60 0.46
C GLU A 63 -2.70 15.36 1.15
N ARG A 64 -2.55 15.73 2.43
CA ARG A 64 -1.32 15.46 3.20
C ARG A 64 -0.98 13.98 3.27
N ARG A 65 -1.97 13.11 3.45
CA ARG A 65 -1.75 11.66 3.50
C ARG A 65 -1.31 11.09 2.15
N LEU A 66 -1.88 11.60 1.06
CA LEU A 66 -1.51 11.23 -0.29
C LEU A 66 -0.08 11.67 -0.62
N GLU A 67 0.34 12.86 -0.19
CA GLU A 67 1.73 13.34 -0.33
C GLU A 67 2.72 12.40 0.39
N VAL A 68 2.42 12.03 1.64
CA VAL A 68 3.25 11.11 2.43
C VAL A 68 3.31 9.71 1.80
N GLU A 69 2.18 9.18 1.32
CA GLU A 69 2.14 7.86 0.67
C GLU A 69 2.93 7.85 -0.65
N THR A 70 2.85 8.94 -1.42
CA THR A 70 3.63 9.09 -2.66
C THR A 70 5.13 9.11 -2.37
N LEU A 71 5.57 9.87 -1.36
CA LEU A 71 6.96 9.94 -0.92
C LEU A 71 7.46 8.63 -0.29
N ALA A 72 6.61 7.91 0.43
CA ALA A 72 6.95 6.62 1.00
C ALA A 72 7.09 5.53 -0.07
N SER A 73 6.26 5.58 -1.13
CA SER A 73 6.35 4.62 -2.25
C SER A 73 7.62 4.82 -3.09
N SER A 74 8.12 6.06 -3.22
CA SER A 74 9.35 6.38 -3.96
C SER A 74 10.63 6.04 -3.18
N CYS A 75 10.53 5.83 -1.87
CA CYS A 75 11.64 5.39 -1.01
C CYS A 75 11.74 3.86 -0.87
N SER A 76 11.30 3.09 -1.87
CA SER A 76 11.63 1.66 -1.91
C SER A 76 13.14 1.52 -2.14
N PRO A 77 13.91 0.86 -1.25
CA PRO A 77 15.32 0.61 -1.51
C PRO A 77 15.41 -0.27 -2.75
N GLU A 78 15.95 0.28 -3.84
CA GLU A 78 16.23 -0.50 -5.03
C GLU A 78 17.14 -1.67 -4.63
N LYS A 79 16.62 -2.89 -4.79
CA LYS A 79 17.43 -4.10 -4.61
C LYS A 79 18.43 -4.15 -5.74
N ASN A 80 19.63 -3.59 -5.52
CA ASN A 80 20.76 -3.70 -6.42
C ASN A 80 21.28 -5.15 -6.42
N SER A 81 20.62 -6.00 -7.18
CA SER A 81 21.00 -7.39 -7.42
C SER A 81 22.37 -7.52 -8.11
N ALA A 82 22.82 -6.49 -8.84
CA ALA A 82 24.13 -6.48 -9.49
C ALA A 82 25.29 -6.37 -8.49
N ARG A 83 25.18 -5.49 -7.47
CA ARG A 83 26.21 -5.36 -6.41
C ARG A 83 26.26 -6.58 -5.49
N SER A 84 25.12 -7.20 -5.21
CA SER A 84 25.07 -8.44 -4.43
C SER A 84 25.76 -9.59 -5.14
N GLN A 85 25.70 -9.67 -6.48
CA GLN A 85 26.35 -10.74 -7.23
C GLN A 85 27.87 -10.53 -7.34
N GLN A 86 28.34 -9.29 -7.47
CA GLN A 86 29.78 -8.99 -7.57
C GLN A 86 30.57 -9.34 -6.30
N LEU A 87 29.95 -9.35 -5.12
CA LEU A 87 30.62 -9.74 -3.87
C LEU A 87 30.90 -11.26 -3.78
N PHE A 88 30.32 -12.07 -4.67
CA PHE A 88 30.54 -13.52 -4.73
C PHE A 88 31.34 -13.98 -5.95
N LEU A 89 31.77 -13.06 -6.82
CA LEU A 89 32.58 -13.38 -7.98
C LEU A 89 34.07 -13.20 -7.64
N PRO A 90 34.90 -14.25 -7.72
CA PRO A 90 36.34 -14.10 -7.56
C PRO A 90 36.91 -13.26 -8.72
N ASP A 91 37.80 -12.33 -8.37
CA ASP A 91 38.49 -11.42 -9.29
C ASP A 91 39.18 -12.19 -10.43
N PRO A 92 38.85 -11.94 -11.72
CA PRO A 92 39.58 -12.52 -12.84
C PRO A 92 40.90 -11.76 -13.03
N SER A 93 41.85 -11.94 -12.12
CA SER A 93 43.21 -11.45 -12.31
C SER A 93 43.85 -12.16 -13.52
N PRO A 94 44.50 -11.45 -14.47
CA PRO A 94 45.15 -12.07 -15.61
C PRO A 94 46.52 -12.61 -15.19
N ARG A 95 46.58 -13.82 -14.63
CA ARG A 95 47.86 -14.46 -14.27
C ARG A 95 48.43 -15.29 -15.41
N LYS A 96 49.40 -14.67 -16.08
CA LYS A 96 50.47 -15.26 -16.89
C LYS A 96 51.09 -16.45 -16.12
N SER A 97 50.81 -17.67 -16.57
CA SER A 97 51.36 -18.91 -16.02
C SER A 97 52.75 -19.17 -16.59
N ARG A 98 53.75 -19.31 -15.72
CA ARG A 98 54.90 -20.21 -15.95
C ARG A 98 55.56 -20.60 -14.62
N ALA A 99 55.71 -21.92 -14.49
CA ALA A 99 56.62 -22.66 -13.61
C ALA A 99 56.15 -23.10 -12.20
N SER A 100 55.93 -24.42 -12.13
CA SER A 100 56.34 -25.36 -11.07
C SER A 100 55.42 -25.57 -9.86
N GLY A 101 54.89 -26.80 -9.74
CA GLY A 101 54.35 -27.34 -8.49
C GLY A 101 53.16 -28.30 -8.66
N SER A 102 53.45 -29.60 -8.68
CA SER A 102 52.60 -30.79 -8.46
C SER A 102 51.09 -30.57 -8.14
N ALA A 103 50.22 -31.14 -8.98
CA ALA A 103 48.78 -31.21 -8.77
C ALA A 103 48.42 -32.32 -7.75
N LEU A 104 47.98 -31.92 -6.55
CA LEU A 104 47.23 -32.80 -5.65
C LEU A 104 45.73 -32.45 -5.75
N PRO A 105 44.83 -33.43 -5.80
CA PRO A 105 43.40 -33.17 -5.92
C PRO A 105 42.91 -32.39 -4.70
N ALA A 106 42.23 -31.27 -4.94
CA ALA A 106 41.62 -30.45 -3.91
C ALA A 106 40.71 -31.33 -3.02
N LYS A 107 41.14 -31.57 -1.78
CA LYS A 107 40.36 -32.29 -0.77
C LYS A 107 39.06 -31.52 -0.55
N ARG A 108 37.94 -32.13 -0.94
CA ARG A 108 36.59 -31.62 -0.68
C ARG A 108 36.41 -31.59 0.84
N LYS A 109 36.21 -30.39 1.42
CA LYS A 109 35.90 -30.21 2.84
C LYS A 109 34.58 -30.92 3.14
N LEU A 110 34.58 -31.82 4.12
CA LEU A 110 33.37 -32.52 4.55
C LEU A 110 32.50 -31.56 5.38
N PRO A 111 31.15 -31.63 5.27
CA PRO A 111 30.25 -30.85 6.11
C PRO A 111 30.53 -31.12 7.60
N GLY A 112 30.77 -30.06 8.39
CA GLY A 112 31.05 -30.15 9.82
C GLY A 112 32.53 -30.04 10.25
N GLU A 113 33.47 -29.95 9.29
CA GLU A 113 34.91 -29.76 9.58
C GLU A 113 35.34 -28.28 9.69
N SER A 114 34.40 -27.34 9.60
CA SER A 114 34.69 -25.92 9.74
C SER A 114 34.77 -25.53 11.22
N LEU A 115 35.83 -24.80 11.61
CA LEU A 115 36.00 -24.26 12.97
C LEU A 115 34.83 -23.35 13.41
N ILE A 116 34.12 -22.79 12.42
CA ILE A 116 33.01 -21.86 12.61
C ILE A 116 31.68 -22.62 12.77
N ASN A 117 31.62 -23.88 12.32
CA ASN A 117 30.41 -24.69 12.43
C ASN A 117 30.81 -26.16 12.66
N PRO A 118 31.27 -26.49 13.88
CA PRO A 118 31.52 -27.87 14.24
C PRO A 118 30.16 -28.56 14.22
N GLY A 119 30.01 -29.58 13.37
CA GLY A 119 28.76 -30.32 13.29
C GLY A 119 28.30 -30.79 14.67
N PHE A 120 27.01 -30.67 14.95
CA PHE A 120 26.40 -31.11 16.21
C PHE A 120 26.47 -32.64 16.31
N LYS A 121 26.77 -33.20 17.49
CA LYS A 121 26.70 -34.65 17.75
C LYS A 121 25.28 -35.08 18.06
#